data_AF-A0A0K8PFB4-F1
#
_entry.id   AF-A0A0K8PFB4-F1
#
_cell.length_a   1.000
_cell.length_b   1.000
_cell.length_c   1.000
_cell.angle_alpha   90.00
_cell.angle_beta   90.00
_cell.angle_gamma   90.00
#
_symmetry.space_group_name_H-M   'P 1'
#
loop_
_entity.id
_entity.type
_entity.pdbx_description
1 polymer ?
#
loop_
_entity_poly.entity_id
_entity_poly.type
_entity_poly.pdbx_seq_one_letter_code
_entity_poly.pdbx_strand_id
1 'polypeptide(L)'
;MVDDISHEGLRILLREEGVSFQRLKTWKTSRDPDYAAKKARVEHLYAIADGEVIPEEGEPHVVFCMDEFGPLNLMPHPGRQWAERGGRQC
;
A
#
# COMPACT_ATOMS: atom_id res chain seq x y z
N MET A 1 -37.58 -17.52 -2.92
CA MET A 1 -36.87 -17.09 -1.69
C MET A 1 -36.00 -18.26 -1.30
N VAL A 2 -34.74 -18.03 -0.94
CA VAL A 2 -33.90 -19.08 -0.34
C VAL A 2 -34.05 -18.89 1.17
N ASP A 3 -34.67 -19.86 1.84
CA ASP A 3 -35.05 -19.72 3.24
C ASP A 3 -33.89 -20.04 4.20
N ASP A 4 -32.88 -20.81 3.74
CA ASP A 4 -31.67 -21.12 4.50
C ASP A 4 -30.51 -21.47 3.55
N ILE A 5 -29.27 -21.24 3.99
CA ILE A 5 -28.05 -21.68 3.32
C ILE A 5 -27.11 -22.30 4.35
N SER A 6 -26.66 -23.53 4.09
CA SER A 6 -25.69 -24.17 4.97
C SER A 6 -24.34 -23.45 4.91
N HIS A 7 -23.60 -23.47 6.03
CA HIS A 7 -22.24 -22.90 6.08
C HIS A 7 -21.32 -23.49 5.01
N GLU A 8 -21.46 -24.78 4.71
CA GLU A 8 -20.65 -25.46 3.70
C GLU A 8 -21.05 -25.05 2.27
N GLY A 9 -22.35 -24.87 2.01
CA GLY A 9 -22.84 -24.36 0.73
C GLY A 9 -22.33 -22.94 0.46
N LEU A 10 -22.40 -22.07 1.47
CA LEU A 10 -21.84 -20.73 1.38
C LEU A 10 -20.32 -20.73 1.16
N ARG A 11 -19.59 -21.62 1.85
CA ARG A 11 -18.12 -21.75 1.71
C ARG A 11 -17.72 -22.17 0.29
N ILE A 12 -18.43 -23.12 -0.31
CA ILE A 12 -18.20 -23.58 -1.69
C ILE A 12 -18.49 -22.44 -2.67
N LEU A 13 -19.66 -21.81 -2.56
CA LEU A 13 -20.08 -20.72 -3.43
C LEU A 13 -19.07 -19.55 -3.43
N LEU A 14 -18.66 -19.08 -2.25
CA LEU A 14 -17.68 -18.00 -2.13
C LEU A 14 -16.32 -18.38 -2.74
N ARG A 15 -15.94 -19.66 -2.66
CA ARG A 15 -14.68 -20.15 -3.23
C ARG A 15 -14.75 -20.24 -4.76
N GLU A 16 -15.87 -20.67 -5.32
CA GLU A 16 -16.14 -20.72 -6.76
C GLU A 16 -16.14 -19.31 -7.37
N GLU A 17 -16.80 -18.36 -6.71
CA GLU A 17 -16.82 -16.94 -7.11
C GLU A 17 -15.51 -16.20 -6.81
N GLY A 18 -14.51 -16.89 -6.24
CA GLY A 18 -13.20 -16.29 -5.93
C GLY A 18 -13.25 -15.18 -4.87
N VAL A 19 -14.30 -15.11 -4.04
CA VAL A 19 -14.46 -14.11 -2.99
C VAL A 19 -13.90 -14.64 -1.67
N SER A 20 -13.24 -13.75 -0.90
CA SER A 20 -12.69 -14.09 0.41
C SER A 20 -12.83 -12.94 1.39
N PHE A 21 -12.93 -13.25 2.67
CA PHE A 21 -12.88 -12.25 3.73
C PHE A 21 -11.43 -11.84 3.96
N GLN A 22 -11.12 -10.56 3.69
CA GLN A 22 -9.76 -10.04 3.69
C GLN A 22 -9.61 -8.91 4.71
N ARG A 23 -8.42 -8.82 5.30
CA ARG A 23 -7.97 -7.66 6.08
C ARG A 23 -7.21 -6.72 5.15
N LEU A 24 -7.65 -5.47 5.06
CA LEU A 24 -6.94 -4.45 4.33
C LEU A 24 -5.61 -4.13 5.04
N LYS A 25 -4.53 -4.08 4.26
CA LYS A 25 -3.24 -3.59 4.74
C LYS A 25 -3.25 -2.07 4.63
N THR A 26 -2.60 -1.40 5.57
CA THR A 26 -2.40 0.05 5.54
C THR A 26 -1.18 0.45 4.71
N TRP A 27 -0.43 -0.52 4.20
CA TRP A 27 0.75 -0.30 3.36
C TRP A 27 0.54 -0.95 1.98
N LYS A 28 0.84 -0.17 0.94
CA LYS A 28 0.93 -0.65 -0.44
C LYS A 28 2.37 -1.10 -0.71
N THR A 29 2.53 -2.14 -1.52
CA THR A 29 3.85 -2.55 -2.02
C THR A 29 3.93 -2.19 -3.49
N SER A 30 4.98 -1.48 -3.90
CA SER A 30 5.18 -1.16 -5.31
C SER A 30 5.51 -2.43 -6.11
N ARG A 31 4.96 -2.54 -7.33
CA ARG A 31 5.33 -3.58 -8.31
C ARG A 31 6.41 -3.10 -9.29
N ASP A 32 6.99 -1.95 -9.02
CA ASP A 32 8.05 -1.37 -9.83
C ASP A 32 9.32 -2.24 -9.77
N PRO A 33 9.85 -2.73 -10.90
CA PRO A 33 11.09 -3.52 -10.91
C PRO A 33 12.28 -2.74 -10.33
N ASP A 34 12.26 -1.40 -10.42
CA ASP A 34 13.31 -0.52 -9.92
C ASP A 34 12.99 0.03 -8.52
N TYR A 35 12.01 -0.55 -7.81
CA TYR A 35 11.58 -0.07 -6.50
C TYR A 35 12.75 0.12 -5.52
N ALA A 36 13.67 -0.85 -5.46
CA ALA A 36 14.82 -0.78 -4.56
C ALA A 36 15.73 0.42 -4.88
N ALA A 37 16.03 0.64 -6.16
CA ALA A 37 16.88 1.75 -6.60
C ALA A 37 16.21 3.11 -6.34
N LYS A 38 14.91 3.23 -6.65
CA LYS A 38 14.14 4.47 -6.41
C LYS A 38 13.99 4.76 -4.93
N LYS A 39 13.68 3.75 -4.11
CA LYS A 39 13.60 3.87 -2.66
C LYS A 39 14.92 4.36 -2.07
N ALA A 40 16.04 3.72 -2.45
CA ALA A 40 17.37 4.12 -2.00
C ALA A 40 17.70 5.57 -2.39
N ARG A 41 17.33 6.00 -3.60
CA ARG A 41 17.51 7.40 -4.01
C ARG A 41 16.69 8.37 -3.17
N VAL A 42 15.42 8.05 -2.88
CA VAL A 42 14.57 8.89 -2.03
C VAL A 42 15.14 8.96 -0.60
N GLU A 43 15.53 7.82 -0.01
CA GLU A 43 16.12 7.77 1.34
C GLU A 43 17.41 8.60 1.42
N HIS A 44 18.26 8.55 0.39
CA HIS A 44 19.46 9.39 0.30
C HIS A 44 19.15 10.89 0.24
N LEU A 45 18.13 11.28 -0.53
CA LEU A 45 17.69 12.68 -0.61
C LEU A 45 17.16 13.18 0.74
N TYR A 46 16.48 12.33 1.52
CA TYR A 46 16.08 12.67 2.89
C TYR A 46 17.30 12.81 3.82
N ALA A 47 18.27 11.91 3.76
CA ALA A 47 19.50 12.02 4.54
C ALA A 47 20.27 13.33 4.23
N ILE A 48 20.29 13.77 2.96
CA ILE A 48 20.82 15.09 2.58
C ILE A 48 20.01 16.21 3.23
N ALA A 49 18.68 16.16 3.13
CA ALA A 49 17.80 17.21 3.67
C ALA A 49 17.88 17.32 5.20
N ASP A 50 18.05 16.20 5.88
CA ASP A 50 18.21 16.12 7.34
C ASP A 50 19.66 16.43 7.79
N GLY A 51 20.59 16.61 6.83
CA GLY A 51 21.99 16.92 7.10
C GLY A 51 22.82 15.75 7.64
N GLU A 52 22.32 14.52 7.51
CA GLU A 52 23.02 13.30 7.93
C GLU A 52 24.18 12.94 7.00
N VAL A 53 24.13 13.40 5.74
CA VAL A 53 25.18 13.22 4.74
C VAL A 53 25.53 14.54 4.05
N ILE A 54 26.78 14.67 3.60
CA ILE A 54 27.24 15.83 2.82
C ILE A 54 26.96 15.54 1.33
N PRO A 55 26.22 16.39 0.61
CA PRO A 55 25.94 16.18 -0.81
C PRO A 55 27.22 16.14 -1.65
N GLU A 56 27.31 15.18 -2.57
CA GLU A 56 28.39 15.11 -3.55
C GLU A 56 28.20 16.12 -4.70
N GLU A 57 29.21 16.27 -5.55
CA GLU A 57 29.11 17.11 -6.74
C GLU A 57 28.00 16.61 -7.67
N GLY A 58 27.04 17.50 -7.99
CA GLY A 58 25.86 17.17 -8.81
C GLY A 58 24.62 16.77 -8.02
N GLU A 59 24.69 16.69 -6.69
CA GLU A 59 23.55 16.43 -5.83
C GLU A 59 22.81 17.71 -5.39
N PRO A 60 21.52 17.62 -5.05
CA PRO A 60 20.77 18.79 -4.63
C PRO A 60 21.19 19.25 -3.24
N HIS A 61 21.26 20.57 -3.04
CA HIS A 61 21.41 21.18 -1.71
C HIS A 61 20.06 21.42 -1.00
N VAL A 62 18.96 21.39 -1.75
CA VAL A 62 17.60 21.62 -1.25
C VAL A 62 16.68 20.57 -1.86
N VAL A 63 15.87 19.93 -1.02
CA VAL A 63 14.90 18.91 -1.42
C VAL A 63 13.48 19.42 -1.12
N PHE A 64 12.62 19.42 -2.14
CA PHE A 64 11.20 19.72 -1.98
C PHE A 64 10.39 18.42 -2.02
N CYS A 65 9.61 18.17 -0.96
CA CYS A 65 8.67 17.05 -0.92
C CYS A 65 7.26 17.58 -1.17
N MET A 66 6.66 17.16 -2.27
CA MET A 66 5.27 17.41 -2.58
C MET A 66 4.51 16.10 -2.45
N ASP A 67 3.60 16.04 -1.49
CA ASP A 67 2.59 15.00 -1.38
C ASP A 67 1.24 15.69 -1.42
N GLU A 68 0.23 15.07 -2.05
CA GLU A 68 -1.12 15.64 -2.14
C GLU A 68 -1.83 15.70 -0.77
N PHE A 69 -1.16 15.20 0.27
CA PHE A 69 -1.66 15.19 1.63
C PHE A 69 -1.12 16.35 2.47
N GLY A 70 -1.90 17.43 2.51
CA GLY A 70 -1.74 18.55 3.44
C GLY A 70 -2.12 18.17 4.89
N PRO A 71 -2.54 19.13 5.74
CA PRO A 71 -2.67 18.98 7.21
C PRO A 71 -3.72 17.95 7.71
N LEU A 72 -4.30 17.14 6.82
CA LEU A 72 -5.20 16.05 7.17
C LEU A 72 -4.38 14.76 7.35
N ASN A 73 -4.24 14.29 8.59
CA ASN A 73 -3.72 12.95 8.83
C ASN A 73 -4.77 11.92 8.35
N LEU A 74 -4.72 11.50 7.09
CA LEU A 74 -5.35 10.24 6.69
C LEU A 74 -4.59 9.12 7.38
N MET A 75 -5.06 8.75 8.55
CA MET A 75 -4.64 7.52 9.19
C MET A 75 -5.50 6.39 8.59
N PRO A 76 -4.97 5.60 7.64
CA PRO A 76 -5.73 4.47 7.11
C PRO A 76 -6.03 3.51 8.26
N HIS A 77 -7.31 3.32 8.55
CA HIS A 77 -7.75 2.31 9.51
C HIS A 77 -7.92 0.98 8.78
N PRO A 78 -7.24 -0.10 9.21
CA PRO A 78 -7.35 -1.39 8.54
C PRO A 78 -8.79 -1.92 8.67
N GLY A 79 -9.49 -1.95 7.54
CA GLY A 79 -10.83 -2.53 7.43
C GLY A 79 -10.81 -4.04 7.23
N ARG A 80 -11.98 -4.66 7.38
CA ARG A 80 -12.24 -6.05 6.99
C ARG A 80 -13.42 -6.06 6.03
N GLN A 81 -13.28 -6.73 4.90
CA GLN A 81 -14.35 -6.80 3.89
C GLN A 81 -14.25 -8.09 3.08
N TRP A 82 -15.36 -8.46 2.45
CA TRP A 82 -15.37 -9.49 1.40
C TRP A 82 -14.88 -8.88 0.09
N ALA A 83 -13.86 -9.49 -0.53
CA ALA A 83 -13.26 -8.99 -1.78
C ALA A 83 -12.75 -10.14 -2.66
N GLU A 84 -12.53 -9.85 -3.95
CA GLU A 84 -11.90 -10.77 -4.91
C GLU A 84 -10.54 -11.24 -4.36
N ARG A 85 -10.28 -12.54 -4.45
CA ARG A 85 -9.03 -13.15 -3.99
C ARG A 85 -7.84 -12.54 -4.74
N GLY A 86 -6.84 -12.09 -3.99
CA GLY A 86 -5.62 -11.51 -4.56
C GLY A 86 -5.67 -10.00 -4.76
N GLY A 87 -6.78 -9.34 -4.42
CA GLY A 87 -6.89 -7.88 -4.28
C GLY A 87 -6.28 -7.12 -5.45
N ARG A 88 -7.05 -6.86 -6.52
CA ARG A 88 -6.61 -5.96 -7.61
C ARG A 88 -6.23 -4.55 -7.13
N GLN A 89 -6.47 -4.23 -5.86
CA GLN A 89 -6.24 -2.92 -5.25
C GLN A 89 -5.76 -3.03 -3.78
N CYS A 90 -4.72 -3.82 -3.52
CA CYS A 90 -3.99 -3.80 -2.25
C CYS A 90 -2.53 -3.36 -2.48
#